data_AF-A0A7J9Y1B9-F1
#
_entry.id   AF-A0A7J9Y1B9-F1
#
_cell.length_a   1.000
_cell.length_b   1.000
_cell.length_c   1.000
_cell.angle_alpha   90.00
_cell.angle_beta   90.00
_cell.angle_gamma   90.00
#
_symmetry.space_group_name_H-M   'P 1'
#
loop_
_entity.id
_entity.type
_entity.pdbx_description
1 polymer ?
#
loop_
_entity_poly.entity_id
_entity_poly.type
_entity_poly.pdbx_seq_one_letter_code
_entity_poly.pdbx_strand_id
1 'polypeptide(L)'
;KGDLSGIAAPGQPNDKLTARAADIGQDWQPAGFPAEFYTLGGRGKGAPVRATVTSFGPTLLAKVLGLNDVQESSLGLVFHFADVNGLPLLDLKDLRSVIQYLVSDEGSAELESLGGVTKQTAGVLLRELTTFANTGADVFFGEPEFDTADLLRVGDDGRGVISVLELPEVQLSPALFSTFLIWLVADLFQELPEVGDADKPKLVFFIDEAHLVFKDASKAFLGEIVQTVRLIRSKGVGLFFVTQTPKDVPGDVLAQLGNRVQHALRAYTPDDAKALKATVSTFPHTSYDLEELLTALGIGEAVVTVMSDRGVPTPVAWTKLQAPVSRMSPLDAAALDAAVSGSPMRAKYAEAIDRESAYEKLAAKVGAKAGGPEGAPSGGPSKPAAKAKGAKAKGAKAKAPARRGRKEEKSVAEKVLGSSATRSVLRSAGSAAGRAIMRSVFGTARRR
;
A
#
# COMPACT_ATOMS: atom_id res chain seq x y z
N LYS A 1 -19.88 -11.43 9.49
CA LYS A 1 -18.90 -12.04 8.55
C LYS A 1 -18.67 -11.03 7.44
N GLY A 2 -17.43 -10.61 7.21
CA GLY A 2 -17.06 -9.63 6.18
C GLY A 2 -16.94 -8.19 6.69
N ASP A 3 -17.97 -7.66 7.34
CA ASP A 3 -17.96 -6.27 7.82
C ASP A 3 -17.73 -6.22 9.35
N LEU A 4 -16.64 -5.57 9.75
CA LEU A 4 -16.20 -5.38 11.14
C LEU A 4 -16.46 -3.96 11.68
N SER A 5 -17.23 -3.14 10.96
CA SER A 5 -17.53 -1.76 11.35
C SER A 5 -18.18 -1.63 12.73
N GLY A 6 -18.92 -2.65 13.16
CA GLY A 6 -19.50 -2.74 14.50
C GLY A 6 -18.51 -2.56 15.64
N ILE A 7 -17.20 -2.76 15.42
CA ILE A 7 -16.18 -2.57 16.45
C ILE A 7 -16.14 -1.14 17.01
N ALA A 8 -16.59 -0.16 16.21
CA ALA A 8 -16.66 1.24 16.61
C ALA A 8 -17.83 1.56 17.56
N ALA A 9 -18.81 0.66 17.68
CA ALA A 9 -20.01 0.87 18.47
C ALA A 9 -20.10 -0.07 19.68
N PRO A 10 -20.75 0.37 20.77
CA PRO A 10 -21.02 -0.50 21.91
C PRO A 10 -21.87 -1.72 21.51
N GLY A 11 -21.54 -2.87 22.09
CA GLY A 11 -22.30 -4.09 21.96
C GLY A 11 -23.71 -3.98 22.52
N GLN A 12 -24.62 -4.81 22.01
CA GLN A 12 -25.96 -4.95 22.57
C GLN A 12 -26.02 -6.23 23.40
N PRO A 13 -26.50 -6.16 24.66
CA PRO A 13 -26.64 -7.36 25.47
C PRO A 13 -27.66 -8.30 24.86
N ASN A 14 -27.42 -9.59 25.01
CA ASN A 14 -28.42 -10.64 24.76
C ASN A 14 -28.18 -11.80 25.74
N ASP A 15 -29.18 -12.66 25.91
CA ASP A 15 -29.14 -13.72 26.91
C ASP A 15 -27.93 -14.65 26.75
N LYS A 16 -27.59 -15.02 25.51
CA LYS A 16 -26.44 -15.89 25.22
C LYS A 16 -25.11 -15.24 25.59
N LEU A 17 -24.95 -13.96 25.25
CA LEU A 17 -23.75 -13.19 25.52
C LEU A 17 -23.57 -12.95 27.02
N THR A 18 -24.65 -12.59 27.71
CA THR A 18 -24.63 -12.32 29.15
C THR A 18 -24.33 -13.60 29.95
N ALA A 19 -24.95 -14.72 29.56
CA ALA A 19 -24.67 -16.02 30.15
C ALA A 19 -23.21 -16.44 29.94
N ARG A 20 -22.66 -16.25 28.73
CA ARG A 20 -21.25 -16.55 28.44
C ARG A 20 -20.29 -15.68 29.25
N ALA A 21 -20.55 -14.38 29.36
CA ALA A 21 -19.72 -13.48 30.15
C ALA A 21 -19.70 -13.89 31.63
N ALA A 22 -20.87 -14.21 32.20
CA ALA A 22 -20.99 -14.67 33.57
C ALA A 22 -20.26 -16.00 33.81
N ASP A 23 -20.35 -16.96 32.88
CA ASP A 23 -19.72 -18.29 32.97
C ASP A 23 -18.19 -18.23 33.09
N ILE A 24 -17.55 -17.20 32.52
CA ILE A 24 -16.10 -16.99 32.60
C ILE A 24 -15.70 -15.88 33.58
N GLY A 25 -16.64 -15.32 34.34
CA GLY A 25 -16.38 -14.22 35.28
C GLY A 25 -15.97 -12.90 34.61
N GLN A 26 -16.38 -12.67 33.36
CA GLN A 26 -16.14 -11.40 32.67
C GLN A 26 -17.14 -10.34 33.13
N ASP A 27 -16.64 -9.22 33.66
CA ASP A 27 -17.44 -7.98 33.85
C ASP A 27 -17.71 -7.36 32.47
N TRP A 28 -18.79 -7.81 31.84
CA TRP A 28 -19.13 -7.37 30.49
C TRP A 28 -19.80 -6.00 30.52
N GLN A 29 -19.11 -5.01 29.95
CA GLN A 29 -19.62 -3.66 29.76
C GLN A 29 -19.57 -3.31 28.26
N PRO A 30 -20.68 -2.85 27.66
CA PRO A 30 -20.70 -2.55 26.23
C PRO A 30 -19.80 -1.35 25.92
N ALA A 31 -18.90 -1.51 24.95
CA ALA A 31 -17.93 -0.47 24.58
C ALA A 31 -17.61 -0.50 23.09
N GLY A 32 -17.44 0.68 22.51
CA GLY A 32 -16.84 0.87 21.19
C GLY A 32 -15.33 1.13 21.30
N PHE A 33 -14.61 0.85 20.21
CA PHE A 33 -13.19 1.11 20.09
C PHE A 33 -12.90 2.21 19.05
N PRO A 34 -11.83 3.01 19.22
CA PRO A 34 -11.41 3.93 18.18
C PRO A 34 -11.13 3.13 16.91
N ALA A 35 -11.89 3.42 15.85
CA ALA A 35 -11.81 2.69 14.60
C ALA A 35 -11.66 3.67 13.44
N GLU A 36 -10.84 3.30 12.48
CA GLU A 36 -10.62 4.03 11.24
C GLU A 36 -10.95 3.15 10.06
N PHE A 37 -11.72 3.68 9.10
CA PHE A 37 -12.24 2.91 7.98
C PHE A 37 -11.49 3.24 6.71
N TYR A 38 -10.90 2.22 6.09
CA TYR A 38 -10.11 2.34 4.87
C TYR A 38 -10.75 1.56 3.74
N THR A 39 -10.46 1.94 2.50
CA THR A 39 -10.86 1.21 1.30
C THR A 39 -9.65 1.03 0.38
N LEU A 40 -9.63 -0.06 -0.38
CA LEU A 40 -8.57 -0.24 -1.36
C LEU A 40 -8.92 0.51 -2.66
N GLY A 41 -8.13 1.53 -2.99
CA GLY A 41 -8.33 2.37 -4.18
C GLY A 41 -9.67 3.11 -4.24
N GLY A 42 -10.33 3.34 -3.10
CA GLY A 42 -11.57 4.11 -3.04
C GLY A 42 -12.84 3.35 -3.42
N ARG A 43 -12.77 2.03 -3.59
CA ARG A 43 -13.97 1.18 -3.71
C ARG A 43 -14.51 0.89 -2.30
N GLY A 44 -15.72 1.38 -1.99
CA GLY A 44 -16.37 1.18 -0.69
C GLY A 44 -16.49 2.47 0.13
N LYS A 45 -16.67 2.32 1.45
CA LYS A 45 -16.84 3.43 2.39
C LYS A 45 -15.63 3.54 3.32
N GLY A 46 -14.70 4.46 3.00
CA GLY A 46 -13.53 4.70 3.83
C GLY A 46 -12.51 5.64 3.20
N ALA A 47 -11.42 5.91 3.91
CA ALA A 47 -10.26 6.58 3.39
C ALA A 47 -9.55 5.68 2.35
N PRO A 48 -9.38 6.14 1.10
CA PRO A 48 -8.78 5.32 0.06
C PRO A 48 -7.29 5.14 0.31
N VAL A 49 -6.84 3.90 0.28
CA VAL A 49 -5.44 3.53 0.35
C VAL A 49 -4.91 3.36 -1.06
N ARG A 50 -3.86 4.13 -1.38
CA ARG A 50 -3.18 4.13 -2.67
C ARG A 50 -1.67 4.03 -2.48
N ALA A 51 -0.99 3.48 -3.48
CA ALA A 51 0.47 3.48 -3.59
C ALA A 51 0.88 4.09 -4.92
N THR A 52 2.04 4.74 -5.02
CA THR A 52 2.54 5.10 -6.36
C THR A 52 3.24 3.89 -6.99
N VAL A 53 3.22 3.77 -8.32
CA VAL A 53 4.02 2.72 -8.99
C VAL A 53 5.50 2.84 -8.63
N THR A 54 5.98 4.07 -8.47
CA THR A 54 7.35 4.36 -8.01
C THR A 54 7.64 3.76 -6.64
N SER A 55 6.76 3.94 -5.64
CA SER A 55 6.96 3.38 -4.29
C SER A 55 6.83 1.87 -4.28
N PHE A 56 5.91 1.32 -5.08
CA PHE A 56 5.74 -0.11 -5.27
C PHE A 56 7.00 -0.80 -5.82
N GLY A 57 7.66 -0.16 -6.78
CA GLY A 57 8.95 -0.61 -7.30
C GLY A 57 8.89 -1.80 -8.27
N PRO A 58 9.99 -2.06 -9.01
CA PRO A 58 10.01 -3.04 -10.09
C PRO A 58 9.96 -4.49 -9.59
N THR A 59 10.61 -4.81 -8.47
CA THR A 59 10.71 -6.20 -7.96
C THR A 59 9.38 -6.73 -7.45
N LEU A 60 8.69 -5.96 -6.58
CA LEU A 60 7.34 -6.35 -6.15
C LEU A 60 6.38 -6.41 -7.34
N LEU A 61 6.43 -5.43 -8.23
CA LEU A 61 5.55 -5.40 -9.40
C LEU A 61 5.79 -6.60 -10.31
N ALA A 62 7.04 -7.01 -10.52
CA ALA A 62 7.38 -8.19 -11.30
C ALA A 62 6.79 -9.47 -10.70
N LYS A 63 6.89 -9.65 -9.38
CA LYS A 63 6.32 -10.81 -8.67
C LYS A 63 4.80 -10.87 -8.79
N VAL A 64 4.14 -9.72 -8.66
CA VAL A 64 2.68 -9.57 -8.80
C VAL A 64 2.23 -9.89 -10.23
N LEU A 65 2.95 -9.39 -11.23
CA LEU A 65 2.66 -9.62 -12.64
C LEU A 65 3.10 -11.02 -13.13
N GLY A 66 3.71 -11.85 -12.26
CA GLY A 66 4.18 -13.18 -12.63
C GLY A 66 5.31 -13.17 -13.67
N LEU A 67 6.13 -12.12 -13.66
CA LEU A 67 7.24 -11.95 -14.59
C LEU A 67 8.39 -12.93 -14.27
N ASN A 68 9.12 -13.33 -15.31
CA ASN A 68 10.37 -14.07 -15.15
C ASN A 68 11.57 -13.14 -14.92
N ASP A 69 12.73 -13.70 -14.56
CA ASP A 69 13.94 -12.94 -14.21
C ASP A 69 14.39 -11.94 -15.30
N VAL A 70 14.22 -12.30 -16.58
CA VAL A 70 14.58 -11.43 -17.71
C VAL A 70 13.63 -10.24 -17.80
N GLN A 71 12.33 -10.49 -17.62
CA GLN A 71 11.29 -9.47 -17.61
C GLN A 71 11.39 -8.57 -16.38
N GLU A 72 11.70 -9.12 -15.20
CA GLU A 72 11.97 -8.35 -13.98
C GLU A 72 13.17 -7.42 -14.18
N SER A 73 14.28 -7.94 -14.70
CA SER A 73 15.47 -7.13 -15.01
C SER A 73 15.15 -6.01 -15.99
N SER A 74 14.38 -6.32 -17.05
CA SER A 74 13.92 -5.32 -18.03
C SER A 74 13.03 -4.25 -17.40
N LEU A 75 12.12 -4.66 -16.50
CA LEU A 75 11.27 -3.72 -15.75
C LEU A 75 12.12 -2.84 -14.83
N GLY A 76 13.15 -3.40 -14.19
CA GLY A 76 14.13 -2.63 -13.41
C GLY A 76 14.83 -1.53 -14.22
N LEU A 77 15.21 -1.82 -15.47
CA LEU A 77 15.80 -0.82 -16.37
C LEU A 77 14.83 0.31 -16.72
N VAL A 78 13.55 -0.01 -16.95
CA VAL A 78 12.49 0.98 -17.22
C VAL A 78 12.33 1.92 -16.02
N PHE A 79 12.28 1.36 -14.81
CA PHE A 79 12.20 2.16 -13.57
C PHE A 79 13.44 3.04 -13.36
N HIS A 80 14.64 2.49 -13.59
CA HIS A 80 15.88 3.25 -13.51
C HIS A 80 15.89 4.42 -14.51
N PHE A 81 15.45 4.19 -15.75
CA PHE A 81 15.31 5.25 -16.76
C PHE A 81 14.35 6.35 -16.29
N ALA A 82 13.19 5.97 -15.74
CA ALA A 82 12.21 6.92 -15.23
C ALA A 82 12.78 7.80 -14.11
N ASP A 83 13.52 7.21 -13.16
CA ASP A 83 14.15 7.96 -12.06
C ASP A 83 15.18 8.97 -12.55
N VAL A 84 16.10 8.54 -13.41
CA VAL A 84 17.20 9.38 -13.92
C VAL A 84 16.65 10.59 -14.68
N ASN A 85 15.57 10.38 -15.43
CA ASN A 85 14.91 11.40 -16.23
C ASN A 85 13.84 12.19 -15.48
N GLY A 86 13.59 11.89 -14.20
CA GLY A 86 12.59 12.58 -13.38
C GLY A 86 11.17 12.42 -13.94
N LEU A 87 10.85 11.23 -14.42
CA LEU A 87 9.54 10.80 -14.91
C LEU A 87 8.81 10.06 -13.77
N PRO A 88 7.93 10.74 -13.00
CA PRO A 88 7.25 10.11 -11.87
C PRO A 88 6.30 9.03 -12.39
N LEU A 89 6.40 7.82 -11.85
CA LEU A 89 5.46 6.73 -12.11
C LEU A 89 4.43 6.74 -10.98
N LEU A 90 3.32 7.45 -11.17
CA LEU A 90 2.25 7.55 -10.18
C LEU A 90 1.29 6.37 -10.34
N ASP A 91 0.90 6.06 -11.58
CA ASP A 91 -0.05 5.01 -11.91
C ASP A 91 0.45 4.01 -12.98
N LEU A 92 -0.39 3.04 -13.34
CA LEU A 92 -0.08 2.04 -14.37
C LEU A 92 -0.06 2.64 -15.80
N LYS A 93 -0.73 3.77 -16.05
CA LYS A 93 -0.69 4.47 -17.35
C LYS A 93 0.69 5.08 -17.56
N ASP A 94 1.28 5.64 -16.52
CA ASP A 94 2.62 6.23 -16.55
C ASP A 94 3.68 5.20 -16.95
N LEU A 95 3.68 4.06 -16.27
CA LEU A 95 4.62 2.97 -16.56
C LEU A 95 4.44 2.43 -17.98
N ARG A 96 3.19 2.22 -18.42
CA ARG A 96 2.91 1.82 -19.82
C ARG A 96 3.48 2.82 -20.82
N SER A 97 3.37 4.11 -20.52
CA SER A 97 3.82 5.20 -21.38
C SER A 97 5.34 5.26 -21.49
N VAL A 98 6.05 5.05 -20.38
CA VAL A 98 7.52 4.92 -20.39
C VAL A 98 7.94 3.69 -21.21
N ILE A 99 7.30 2.54 -21.02
CA ILE A 99 7.62 1.32 -21.78
C ILE A 99 7.42 1.56 -23.29
N GLN A 100 6.30 2.16 -23.68
CA GLN A 100 5.99 2.49 -25.08
C GLN A 100 7.00 3.48 -25.68
N TYR A 101 7.37 4.53 -24.94
CA TYR A 101 8.40 5.46 -25.36
C TYR A 101 9.74 4.76 -25.60
N LEU A 102 10.15 3.90 -24.68
CA LEU A 102 11.44 3.21 -24.74
C LEU A 102 11.57 2.22 -25.91
N VAL A 103 10.46 1.78 -26.51
CA VAL A 103 10.46 0.93 -27.71
C VAL A 103 10.07 1.66 -29.00
N SER A 104 9.81 2.96 -28.90
CA SER A 104 9.58 3.86 -30.04
C SER A 104 10.89 4.23 -30.73
N ASP A 105 10.79 4.76 -31.95
CA ASP A 105 11.95 5.21 -32.70
C ASP A 105 12.63 6.42 -32.00
N GLU A 106 11.85 7.22 -31.26
CA GLU A 106 12.32 8.38 -30.53
C GLU A 106 13.07 8.03 -29.23
N GLY A 107 12.65 6.97 -28.53
CA GLY A 107 13.17 6.61 -27.20
C GLY A 107 14.12 5.41 -27.18
N SER A 108 14.13 4.58 -28.22
CA SER A 108 14.97 3.37 -28.27
C SER A 108 16.47 3.64 -28.11
N ALA A 109 16.97 4.72 -28.71
CA ALA A 109 18.37 5.13 -28.58
C ALA A 109 18.75 5.55 -27.14
N GLU A 110 17.80 6.03 -26.34
CA GLU A 110 18.07 6.41 -24.94
C GLU A 110 18.30 5.18 -24.05
N LEU A 111 17.86 4.00 -24.49
CA LEU A 111 17.96 2.74 -23.74
C LEU A 111 19.16 1.87 -24.13
N GLU A 112 19.79 2.13 -25.28
CA GLU A 112 20.93 1.35 -25.79
C GLU A 112 22.11 1.34 -24.81
N SER A 113 22.33 2.44 -24.10
CA SER A 113 23.38 2.57 -23.09
C SER A 113 23.14 1.80 -21.80
N LEU A 114 21.91 1.31 -21.57
CA LEU A 114 21.46 0.66 -20.33
C LEU A 114 21.24 -0.86 -20.49
N GLY A 115 21.60 -1.44 -21.63
CA GLY A 115 21.43 -2.87 -21.91
C GLY A 115 20.17 -3.22 -22.71
N GLY A 116 19.34 -2.21 -23.03
CA GLY A 116 18.18 -2.35 -23.91
C GLY A 116 17.02 -3.19 -23.35
N VAL A 117 15.82 -2.94 -23.87
CA VAL A 117 14.63 -3.78 -23.66
C VAL A 117 14.11 -4.16 -25.05
N THR A 118 14.00 -5.46 -25.30
CA THR A 118 13.53 -5.93 -26.62
C THR A 118 12.04 -5.58 -26.81
N LYS A 119 11.63 -5.38 -28.08
CA LYS A 119 10.20 -5.13 -28.42
C LYS A 119 9.30 -6.28 -27.93
N GLN A 120 9.80 -7.52 -27.95
CA GLN A 120 9.10 -8.70 -27.45
C GLN A 120 8.88 -8.62 -25.94
N THR A 121 9.92 -8.32 -25.16
CA THR A 121 9.81 -8.20 -23.70
C THR A 121 8.86 -7.06 -23.32
N ALA A 122 8.99 -5.90 -23.97
CA ALA A 122 8.08 -4.77 -23.75
C ALA A 122 6.63 -5.13 -24.06
N GLY A 123 6.39 -5.88 -25.14
CA GLY A 123 5.05 -6.37 -25.50
C GLY A 123 4.46 -7.31 -24.44
N VAL A 124 5.28 -8.12 -23.76
CA VAL A 124 4.82 -8.93 -22.62
C VAL A 124 4.48 -8.04 -21.43
N LEU A 125 5.37 -7.13 -21.03
CA LEU A 125 5.13 -6.22 -19.91
C LEU A 125 3.84 -5.41 -20.09
N LEU A 126 3.62 -4.85 -21.29
CA LEU A 126 2.42 -4.07 -21.59
C LEU A 126 1.13 -4.91 -21.49
N ARG A 127 1.18 -6.18 -21.89
CA ARG A 127 0.03 -7.09 -21.79
C ARG A 127 -0.28 -7.42 -20.34
N GLU A 128 0.73 -7.79 -19.55
CA GLU A 128 0.53 -8.11 -18.13
C GLU A 128 0.03 -6.90 -17.35
N LEU A 129 0.59 -5.70 -17.61
CA LEU A 129 0.09 -4.45 -17.03
C LEU A 129 -1.37 -4.15 -17.42
N THR A 130 -1.76 -4.46 -18.66
CA THR A 130 -3.14 -4.27 -19.13
C THR A 130 -4.09 -5.28 -18.48
N THR A 131 -3.70 -6.54 -18.41
CA THR A 131 -4.46 -7.59 -17.70
C THR A 131 -4.64 -7.21 -16.23
N PHE A 132 -3.58 -6.74 -15.57
CA PHE A 132 -3.61 -6.32 -14.17
C PHE A 132 -4.49 -5.09 -13.94
N ALA A 133 -4.44 -4.09 -14.84
CA ALA A 133 -5.38 -2.96 -14.78
C ALA A 133 -6.84 -3.43 -14.96
N ASN A 134 -7.10 -4.38 -15.85
CA ASN A 134 -8.44 -4.91 -16.11
C ASN A 134 -9.03 -5.71 -14.94
N THR A 135 -8.20 -6.25 -14.02
CA THR A 135 -8.69 -6.83 -12.75
C THR A 135 -9.08 -5.77 -11.72
N GLY A 136 -8.97 -4.49 -12.09
CA GLY A 136 -9.27 -3.36 -11.23
C GLY A 136 -8.13 -2.97 -10.31
N ALA A 137 -6.88 -3.33 -10.62
CA ALA A 137 -5.73 -2.92 -9.80
C ALA A 137 -5.30 -1.46 -10.03
N ASP A 138 -5.79 -0.83 -11.10
CA ASP A 138 -5.52 0.56 -11.43
C ASP A 138 -5.90 1.53 -10.30
N VAL A 139 -7.04 1.30 -9.63
CA VAL A 139 -7.53 2.15 -8.55
C VAL A 139 -6.60 2.21 -7.33
N PHE A 140 -5.74 1.19 -7.16
CA PHE A 140 -4.76 1.16 -6.08
C PHE A 140 -3.58 2.09 -6.35
N PHE A 141 -3.30 2.42 -7.61
CA PHE A 141 -2.14 3.25 -7.94
C PHE A 141 -2.51 4.73 -8.09
N GLY A 142 -1.78 5.60 -7.41
CA GLY A 142 -1.94 7.05 -7.54
C GLY A 142 -1.60 7.83 -6.27
N GLU A 143 -1.95 9.13 -6.30
CA GLU A 143 -1.74 10.05 -5.20
C GLU A 143 -3.07 10.53 -4.56
N PRO A 144 -3.07 10.95 -3.29
CA PRO A 144 -1.95 10.89 -2.34
C PRO A 144 -1.62 9.44 -1.95
N GLU A 145 -0.32 9.14 -1.92
CA GLU A 145 0.18 7.85 -1.43
C GLU A 145 -0.12 7.71 0.06
N PHE A 146 -0.60 6.53 0.46
CA PHE A 146 -0.94 6.24 1.84
C PHE A 146 0.30 6.15 2.72
N ASP A 147 0.32 6.93 3.80
CA ASP A 147 1.38 6.94 4.78
C ASP A 147 1.19 5.82 5.80
N THR A 148 2.02 4.77 5.76
CA THR A 148 1.85 3.61 6.63
C THR A 148 2.09 3.91 8.11
N ALA A 149 2.76 5.01 8.43
CA ALA A 149 2.86 5.52 9.80
C ALA A 149 1.49 5.92 10.38
N ASP A 150 0.49 6.24 9.54
CA ASP A 150 -0.87 6.56 10.00
C ASP A 150 -1.60 5.35 10.62
N LEU A 151 -1.10 4.13 10.39
CA LEU A 151 -1.59 2.91 11.07
C LEU A 151 -1.13 2.82 12.53
N LEU A 152 -0.11 3.59 12.92
CA LEU A 152 0.47 3.58 14.28
C LEU A 152 -0.19 4.61 15.20
N ARG A 153 -1.24 5.29 14.72
CA ARG A 153 -1.92 6.33 15.48
C ARG A 153 -2.57 5.77 16.74
N VAL A 154 -2.57 6.63 17.75
CA VAL A 154 -3.22 6.43 19.04
C VAL A 154 -4.32 7.48 19.15
N GLY A 155 -5.49 7.08 19.62
CA GLY A 155 -6.61 7.99 19.86
C GLY A 155 -6.36 8.89 21.07
N ASP A 156 -7.22 9.90 21.25
CA ASP A 156 -7.10 10.90 22.32
C ASP A 156 -7.17 10.29 23.73
N ASP A 157 -7.76 9.09 23.85
CA ASP A 157 -7.87 8.33 25.10
C ASP A 157 -6.67 7.40 25.36
N GLY A 158 -5.62 7.48 24.54
CA GLY A 158 -4.41 6.68 24.66
C GLY A 158 -4.54 5.24 24.12
N ARG A 159 -5.70 4.84 23.59
CA ARG A 159 -5.90 3.53 22.94
C ARG A 159 -5.41 3.56 21.50
N GLY A 160 -4.84 2.44 21.04
CA GLY A 160 -4.51 2.28 19.62
C GLY A 160 -5.77 2.31 18.74
N VAL A 161 -5.65 2.87 17.53
CA VAL A 161 -6.76 2.92 16.58
C VAL A 161 -6.85 1.61 15.79
N ILE A 162 -8.05 1.03 15.72
CA ILE A 162 -8.31 -0.17 14.94
C ILE A 162 -8.54 0.23 13.48
N SER A 163 -7.59 -0.09 12.62
CA SER A 163 -7.70 0.14 11.18
C SER A 163 -8.51 -0.99 10.53
N VAL A 164 -9.72 -0.68 10.08
CA VAL A 164 -10.62 -1.61 9.40
C VAL A 164 -10.54 -1.33 7.90
N LEU A 165 -9.85 -2.19 7.17
CA LEU A 165 -9.78 -2.12 5.72
C LEU A 165 -10.95 -2.88 5.11
N GLU A 166 -11.88 -2.13 4.52
CA GLU A 166 -12.95 -2.70 3.71
C GLU A 166 -12.38 -3.14 2.36
N LEU A 167 -12.67 -4.38 2.00
CA LEU A 167 -12.33 -4.94 0.69
C LEU A 167 -13.62 -5.43 0.04
N PRO A 168 -14.49 -4.50 -0.40
CA PRO A 168 -15.67 -4.90 -1.14
C PRO A 168 -15.20 -5.67 -2.38
N GLU A 169 -15.84 -6.81 -2.64
CA GLU A 169 -15.52 -7.65 -3.79
C GLU A 169 -14.09 -8.24 -3.79
N VAL A 170 -13.44 -8.40 -2.62
CA VAL A 170 -12.11 -9.02 -2.53
C VAL A 170 -12.03 -10.39 -3.20
N GLN A 171 -13.13 -11.14 -3.20
CA GLN A 171 -13.22 -12.43 -3.87
C GLN A 171 -13.10 -12.33 -5.40
N LEU A 172 -13.45 -11.18 -5.98
CA LEU A 172 -13.34 -10.91 -7.42
C LEU A 172 -11.92 -10.49 -7.83
N SER A 173 -11.13 -9.94 -6.90
CA SER A 173 -9.75 -9.50 -7.17
C SER A 173 -8.73 -9.91 -6.08
N PRO A 174 -8.50 -11.23 -5.82
CA PRO A 174 -7.54 -11.68 -4.81
C PRO A 174 -6.12 -11.15 -5.02
N ALA A 175 -5.67 -11.08 -6.28
CA ALA A 175 -4.35 -10.55 -6.63
C ALA A 175 -4.15 -9.10 -6.17
N LEU A 176 -5.19 -8.28 -6.20
CA LEU A 176 -5.13 -6.88 -5.74
C LEU A 176 -4.91 -6.80 -4.22
N PHE A 177 -5.60 -7.65 -3.46
CA PHE A 177 -5.45 -7.71 -2.02
C PHE A 177 -4.06 -8.18 -1.60
N SER A 178 -3.56 -9.26 -2.21
CA SER A 178 -2.23 -9.79 -1.91
C SER A 178 -1.13 -8.80 -2.29
N THR A 179 -1.29 -8.09 -3.42
CA THR A 179 -0.42 -6.99 -3.87
C THR A 179 -0.35 -5.88 -2.81
N PHE A 180 -1.51 -5.42 -2.35
CA PHE A 180 -1.61 -4.40 -1.31
C PHE A 180 -0.93 -4.83 -0.01
N LEU A 181 -1.22 -6.05 0.47
CA LEU A 181 -0.69 -6.55 1.73
C LEU A 181 0.84 -6.62 1.70
N ILE A 182 1.44 -7.11 0.61
CA ILE A 182 2.90 -7.17 0.50
C ILE A 182 3.49 -5.79 0.47
N TRP A 183 2.94 -4.88 -0.34
CA TRP A 183 3.41 -3.49 -0.36
C TRP A 183 3.35 -2.86 1.03
N LEU A 184 2.24 -3.04 1.74
CA LEU A 184 2.05 -2.48 3.07
C LEU A 184 3.10 -2.99 4.06
N VAL A 185 3.34 -4.30 4.08
CA VAL A 185 4.32 -4.87 5.02
C VAL A 185 5.75 -4.54 4.59
N ALA A 186 6.04 -4.46 3.28
CA ALA A 186 7.35 -4.03 2.77
C ALA A 186 7.64 -2.56 3.12
N ASP A 187 6.68 -1.66 2.93
CA ASP A 187 6.79 -0.24 3.28
C ASP A 187 7.01 -0.06 4.78
N LEU A 188 6.20 -0.74 5.61
CA LEU A 188 6.40 -0.77 7.06
C LEU A 188 7.79 -1.30 7.46
N PHE A 189 8.29 -2.34 6.79
CA PHE A 189 9.62 -2.87 7.08
C PHE A 189 10.72 -1.85 6.81
N GLN A 190 10.58 -1.04 5.75
CA GLN A 190 11.55 -0.01 5.41
C GLN A 190 11.50 1.18 6.35
N GLU A 191 10.30 1.61 6.75
CA GLU A 191 10.13 2.83 7.53
C GLU A 191 10.28 2.60 9.04
N LEU A 192 9.82 1.46 9.55
CA LEU A 192 9.90 1.18 10.97
C LEU A 192 11.36 0.94 11.41
N PRO A 193 11.78 1.50 12.56
CA PRO A 193 13.05 1.12 13.16
C PRO A 193 12.94 -0.30 13.72
N GLU A 194 14.07 -1.00 13.77
CA GLU A 194 14.16 -2.27 14.49
C GLU A 194 13.87 -2.07 15.98
N VAL A 195 13.17 -3.03 16.57
CA VAL A 195 12.79 -3.05 17.97
C VAL A 195 13.26 -4.39 18.53
N GLY A 196 13.93 -4.35 19.68
CA GLY A 196 14.25 -5.58 20.42
C GLY A 196 13.00 -6.20 21.05
N ASP A 197 13.17 -6.85 22.20
CA ASP A 197 12.06 -7.48 22.93
C ASP A 197 11.21 -6.43 23.65
N ALA A 198 10.26 -5.85 22.93
CA ALA A 198 9.26 -4.95 23.51
C ALA A 198 8.11 -5.73 24.15
N ASP A 199 7.59 -5.24 25.28
CA ASP A 199 6.47 -5.86 26.00
C ASP A 199 5.18 -5.94 25.17
N LYS A 200 5.01 -5.03 24.20
CA LYS A 200 3.88 -5.00 23.28
C LYS A 200 4.32 -4.70 21.85
N PRO A 201 3.65 -5.28 20.84
CA PRO A 201 3.90 -4.92 19.45
C PRO A 201 3.50 -3.47 19.18
N LYS A 202 4.17 -2.85 18.20
CA LYS A 202 3.81 -1.53 17.66
C LYS A 202 2.54 -1.58 16.81
N LEU A 203 2.33 -2.68 16.09
CA LEU A 203 1.20 -2.90 15.20
C LEU A 203 0.89 -4.39 15.10
N VAL A 204 -0.39 -4.74 14.93
CA VAL A 204 -0.83 -6.11 14.70
C VAL A 204 -1.79 -6.14 13.52
N PHE A 205 -1.50 -6.98 12.54
CA PHE A 205 -2.41 -7.25 11.43
C PHE A 205 -3.20 -8.53 11.67
N PHE A 206 -4.51 -8.44 11.47
CA PHE A 206 -5.39 -9.58 11.35
C PHE A 206 -5.81 -9.70 9.89
N ILE A 207 -5.32 -10.73 9.22
CA ILE A 207 -5.63 -11.01 7.83
C ILE A 207 -6.76 -12.02 7.86
N ASP A 208 -7.99 -11.51 7.77
CA ASP A 208 -9.17 -12.34 7.60
C ASP A 208 -9.18 -12.98 6.20
N GLU A 209 -9.74 -14.18 6.12
CA GLU A 209 -9.73 -14.99 4.90
C GLU A 209 -8.34 -15.12 4.27
N ALA A 210 -7.34 -15.47 5.08
CA ALA A 210 -5.94 -15.59 4.70
C ALA A 210 -5.71 -16.42 3.42
N HIS A 211 -6.60 -17.38 3.13
CA HIS A 211 -6.60 -18.17 1.90
C HIS A 211 -6.58 -17.31 0.63
N LEU A 212 -7.21 -16.13 0.65
CA LEU A 212 -7.23 -15.20 -0.49
C LEU A 212 -5.85 -14.60 -0.78
N VAL A 213 -4.99 -14.48 0.22
CA VAL A 213 -3.62 -13.98 0.04
C VAL A 213 -2.81 -14.96 -0.81
N PHE A 214 -3.04 -16.26 -0.61
CA PHE A 214 -2.20 -17.34 -1.14
C PHE A 214 -2.78 -18.04 -2.36
N LYS A 215 -4.08 -17.89 -2.61
CA LYS A 215 -4.75 -18.52 -3.75
C LYS A 215 -4.14 -18.05 -5.06
N ASP A 216 -3.74 -19.01 -5.90
CA ASP A 216 -3.11 -18.78 -7.22
C ASP A 216 -1.81 -17.95 -7.18
N ALA A 217 -1.21 -17.81 -6.00
CA ALA A 217 0.07 -17.13 -5.83
C ALA A 217 1.22 -17.87 -6.53
N SER A 218 2.05 -17.14 -7.26
CA SER A 218 3.27 -17.71 -7.85
C SER A 218 4.26 -18.14 -6.77
N LYS A 219 5.18 -19.07 -7.09
CA LYS A 219 6.22 -19.48 -6.14
C LYS A 219 7.10 -18.30 -5.68
N ALA A 220 7.42 -17.39 -6.60
CA ALA A 220 8.18 -16.18 -6.30
C ALA A 220 7.39 -15.27 -5.33
N PHE A 221 6.09 -15.15 -5.53
CA PHE A 221 5.20 -14.40 -4.66
C PHE A 221 5.12 -14.99 -3.25
N LEU A 222 4.96 -16.31 -3.13
CA LEU A 222 4.96 -17.00 -1.84
C LEU A 222 6.30 -16.83 -1.09
N GLY A 223 7.42 -16.93 -1.80
CA GLY A 223 8.75 -16.71 -1.22
C GLY A 223 8.89 -15.31 -0.61
N GLU A 224 8.35 -14.29 -1.28
CA GLU A 224 8.34 -12.92 -0.76
C GLU A 224 7.51 -12.77 0.51
N ILE A 225 6.33 -13.38 0.55
CA ILE A 225 5.49 -13.35 1.75
C ILE A 225 6.23 -14.00 2.91
N VAL A 226 6.82 -15.18 2.71
CA VAL A 226 7.59 -15.88 3.76
C VAL A 226 8.71 -14.98 4.29
N GLN A 227 9.49 -14.36 3.39
CA GLN A 227 10.57 -13.45 3.77
C GLN A 227 10.05 -12.24 4.55
N THR A 228 8.95 -11.65 4.09
CA THR A 228 8.34 -10.47 4.68
C THR A 228 7.76 -10.75 6.07
N VAL A 229 7.05 -11.87 6.24
CA VAL A 229 6.53 -12.36 7.53
C VAL A 229 7.68 -12.58 8.52
N ARG A 230 8.80 -13.16 8.06
CA ARG A 230 9.97 -13.40 8.90
C ARG A 230 10.64 -12.09 9.35
N LEU A 231 10.76 -11.12 8.45
CA LEU A 231 11.50 -9.89 8.69
C LEU A 231 10.71 -8.85 9.50
N ILE A 232 9.40 -8.74 9.30
CA ILE A 232 8.60 -7.69 9.95
C ILE A 232 8.53 -7.86 11.47
N ARG A 233 8.74 -9.07 11.99
CA ARG A 233 8.78 -9.32 13.44
C ARG A 233 9.82 -8.46 14.15
N SER A 234 11.01 -8.24 13.56
CA SER A 234 12.05 -7.40 14.16
C SER A 234 11.69 -5.91 14.20
N LYS A 235 10.61 -5.51 13.54
CA LYS A 235 10.06 -4.14 13.58
C LYS A 235 8.97 -3.97 14.64
N GLY A 236 8.66 -5.03 15.39
CA GLY A 236 7.59 -5.05 16.38
C GLY A 236 6.19 -5.14 15.76
N VAL A 237 6.06 -5.73 14.56
CA VAL A 237 4.76 -5.96 13.92
C VAL A 237 4.37 -7.43 14.06
N GLY A 238 3.16 -7.69 14.57
CA GLY A 238 2.57 -9.02 14.63
C GLY A 238 1.67 -9.30 13.43
N LEU A 239 1.68 -10.53 12.91
CA LEU A 239 0.78 -10.98 11.84
C LEU A 239 -0.04 -12.17 12.34
N PHE A 240 -1.37 -12.08 12.21
CA PHE A 240 -2.32 -13.15 12.48
C PHE A 240 -3.07 -13.50 11.19
N PHE A 241 -2.91 -14.73 10.71
CA PHE A 241 -3.68 -15.27 9.60
C PHE A 241 -4.91 -15.96 10.14
N VAL A 242 -6.09 -15.45 9.81
CA VAL A 242 -7.38 -16.03 10.22
C VAL A 242 -7.92 -16.84 9.04
N THR A 243 -8.13 -18.13 9.27
CA THR A 243 -8.58 -19.06 8.24
C THR A 243 -9.51 -20.12 8.81
N GLN A 244 -10.35 -20.70 7.96
CA GLN A 244 -11.24 -21.80 8.32
C GLN A 244 -10.47 -23.11 8.47
N THR A 245 -9.45 -23.33 7.64
CA THR A 245 -8.58 -24.52 7.74
C THR A 245 -7.10 -24.13 7.65
N PRO A 246 -6.22 -24.74 8.47
CA PRO A 246 -4.79 -24.52 8.36
C PRO A 246 -4.22 -24.80 6.96
N LYS A 247 -4.85 -25.69 6.18
CA LYS A 247 -4.41 -26.03 4.81
C LYS A 247 -4.42 -24.84 3.85
N ASP A 248 -5.17 -23.81 4.16
CA ASP A 248 -5.27 -22.61 3.33
C ASP A 248 -4.02 -21.71 3.39
N VAL A 249 -3.15 -21.95 4.37
CA VAL A 249 -1.90 -21.20 4.54
C VAL A 249 -0.74 -22.11 4.12
N PRO A 250 0.16 -21.65 3.24
CA PRO A 250 1.34 -22.42 2.82
C PRO A 250 2.19 -22.88 4.00
N GLY A 251 2.72 -24.10 3.93
CA GLY A 251 3.51 -24.71 5.00
C GLY A 251 4.71 -23.86 5.45
N ASP A 252 5.42 -23.24 4.50
CA ASP A 252 6.57 -22.37 4.79
C ASP A 252 6.17 -21.11 5.57
N VAL A 253 4.95 -20.59 5.33
CA VAL A 253 4.40 -19.44 6.07
C VAL A 253 3.92 -19.91 7.45
N LEU A 254 3.18 -21.01 7.52
CA LEU A 254 2.72 -21.61 8.79
C LEU A 254 3.90 -21.89 9.74
N ALA A 255 5.03 -22.35 9.22
CA ALA A 255 6.23 -22.62 10.00
C ALA A 255 6.84 -21.36 10.64
N GLN A 256 6.50 -20.15 10.16
CA GLN A 256 6.90 -18.89 10.78
C GLN A 256 5.94 -18.42 11.88
N LEU A 257 4.76 -19.04 12.02
CA LEU A 257 3.74 -18.64 13.00
C LEU A 257 3.95 -19.38 14.32
N GLY A 258 4.40 -18.66 15.34
CA GLY A 258 4.65 -19.24 16.66
C GLY A 258 3.42 -19.37 17.56
N ASN A 259 2.38 -18.55 17.33
CA ASN A 259 1.17 -18.53 18.16
C ASN A 259 0.01 -19.17 17.42
N ARG A 260 -0.81 -19.93 18.15
CA ARG A 260 -1.96 -20.63 17.59
C ARG A 260 -3.19 -20.53 18.49
N VAL A 261 -4.29 -20.13 17.87
CA VAL A 261 -5.64 -20.15 18.45
C VAL A 261 -6.51 -21.01 17.53
N GLN A 262 -6.76 -22.25 17.93
CA GLN A 262 -7.50 -23.22 17.12
C GLN A 262 -8.93 -23.35 17.66
N HIS A 263 -9.88 -22.84 16.90
CA HIS A 263 -11.30 -23.07 17.14
C HIS A 263 -11.72 -24.48 16.70
N ALA A 264 -12.98 -24.81 16.98
CA ALA A 264 -13.59 -26.08 16.63
C ALA A 264 -13.33 -26.47 15.16
N LEU A 265 -12.91 -27.72 14.96
CA LEU A 265 -12.79 -28.34 13.64
C LEU A 265 -13.88 -29.40 13.53
N ARG A 266 -14.76 -29.23 12.54
CA ARG A 266 -15.81 -30.21 12.27
C ARG A 266 -15.31 -31.18 11.22
N ALA A 267 -15.42 -32.48 11.49
CA ALA A 267 -15.09 -33.53 10.55
C ALA A 267 -16.37 -34.22 10.06
N TYR A 268 -16.75 -33.97 8.81
CA TYR A 268 -17.94 -34.58 8.19
C TYR A 268 -17.55 -35.58 7.10
N THR A 269 -16.35 -35.45 6.55
CA THR A 269 -15.82 -36.30 5.48
C THR A 269 -14.52 -37.02 5.91
N PRO A 270 -14.12 -38.10 5.21
CA PRO A 270 -12.82 -38.74 5.44
C PRO A 270 -11.64 -37.77 5.29
N ASP A 271 -11.72 -36.82 4.36
CA ASP A 271 -10.70 -35.81 4.16
C ASP A 271 -10.60 -34.83 5.32
N ASP A 272 -11.73 -34.47 5.94
CA ASP A 272 -11.75 -33.66 7.16
C ASP A 272 -11.14 -34.42 8.34
N ALA A 273 -11.44 -35.71 8.49
CA ALA A 273 -10.85 -36.53 9.54
C ALA A 273 -9.32 -36.63 9.37
N LYS A 274 -8.84 -36.78 8.13
CA LYS A 274 -7.40 -36.75 7.82
C LYS A 274 -6.79 -35.38 8.12
N ALA A 275 -7.50 -34.29 7.80
CA ALA A 275 -7.06 -32.93 8.09
C ALA A 275 -6.98 -32.64 9.60
N LEU A 276 -7.96 -33.13 10.37
CA LEU A 276 -7.99 -33.04 11.82
C LEU A 276 -6.79 -33.75 12.44
N LYS A 277 -6.51 -34.99 12.02
CA LYS A 277 -5.35 -35.76 12.50
C LYS A 277 -4.03 -35.05 12.22
N ALA A 278 -3.85 -34.54 10.99
CA ALA A 278 -2.68 -33.76 10.62
C ALA A 278 -2.57 -32.46 11.44
N THR A 279 -3.70 -31.83 11.76
CA THR A 279 -3.75 -30.64 12.62
C THR A 279 -3.31 -30.99 14.04
N VAL A 280 -3.86 -32.06 14.63
CA VAL A 280 -3.53 -32.52 15.99
C VAL A 280 -2.04 -32.84 16.13
N SER A 281 -1.43 -33.50 15.14
CA SER A 281 -0.01 -33.87 15.17
C SER A 281 0.96 -32.69 15.16
N THR A 282 0.48 -31.46 14.96
CA THR A 282 1.31 -30.24 14.97
C THR A 282 1.29 -29.50 16.30
N PHE A 283 0.46 -29.93 17.27
CA PHE A 283 0.47 -29.34 18.60
C PHE A 283 1.61 -29.91 19.46
N PRO A 284 2.13 -29.12 20.44
CA PRO A 284 2.97 -29.67 21.50
C PRO A 284 2.27 -30.82 22.21
N HIS A 285 3.05 -31.78 22.72
CA HIS A 285 2.52 -32.90 23.47
C HIS A 285 1.66 -32.40 24.65
N THR A 286 0.48 -32.99 24.82
CA THR A 286 -0.50 -32.60 25.83
C THR A 286 -1.25 -33.81 26.37
N SER A 287 -1.87 -33.66 27.54
CA SER A 287 -2.75 -34.67 28.13
C SER A 287 -4.16 -34.69 27.54
N TYR A 288 -4.53 -33.68 26.74
CA TYR A 288 -5.82 -33.67 26.06
C TYR A 288 -5.85 -34.68 24.91
N ASP A 289 -6.98 -35.37 24.73
CA ASP A 289 -7.32 -35.93 23.44
C ASP A 289 -7.75 -34.78 22.52
N LEU A 290 -6.83 -34.29 21.70
CA LEU A 290 -7.09 -33.16 20.83
C LEU A 290 -8.01 -33.50 19.65
N GLU A 291 -8.11 -34.77 19.23
CA GLU A 291 -9.05 -35.17 18.17
C GLU A 291 -10.50 -35.07 18.71
N GLU A 292 -10.73 -35.57 19.92
CA GLU A 292 -12.03 -35.46 20.59
C GLU A 292 -12.32 -34.01 21.00
N LEU A 293 -11.36 -33.33 21.63
CA LEU A 293 -11.57 -31.97 22.12
C LEU A 293 -11.91 -30.99 20.99
N LEU A 294 -11.13 -30.97 19.90
CA LEU A 294 -11.34 -30.05 18.78
C LEU A 294 -12.69 -30.27 18.08
N THR A 295 -13.22 -31.49 18.09
CA THR A 295 -14.54 -31.81 17.53
C THR A 295 -15.67 -31.49 18.49
N ALA A 296 -15.42 -31.48 19.81
CA ALA A 296 -16.40 -31.16 20.85
C ALA A 296 -16.51 -29.66 21.18
N LEU A 297 -15.50 -28.84 20.85
CA LEU A 297 -15.48 -27.40 21.17
C LEU A 297 -16.78 -26.67 20.77
N GLY A 298 -17.26 -25.84 21.69
CA GLY A 298 -18.38 -24.93 21.50
C GLY A 298 -17.99 -23.60 20.84
N ILE A 299 -19.01 -22.76 20.56
CA ILE A 299 -18.78 -21.39 20.09
C ILE A 299 -18.15 -20.58 21.22
N GLY A 300 -17.05 -19.88 20.91
CA GLY A 300 -16.32 -19.08 21.89
C GLY A 300 -15.29 -19.87 22.68
N GLU A 301 -15.02 -21.12 22.29
CA GLU A 301 -13.95 -21.94 22.86
C GLU A 301 -12.85 -22.16 21.81
N ALA A 302 -11.63 -22.36 22.29
CA ALA A 302 -10.46 -22.63 21.47
C ALA A 302 -9.43 -23.48 22.22
N VAL A 303 -8.58 -24.15 21.47
CA VAL A 303 -7.32 -24.72 21.93
C VAL A 303 -6.21 -23.72 21.61
N VAL A 304 -5.48 -23.28 22.64
CA VAL A 304 -4.48 -22.21 22.54
C VAL A 304 -3.11 -22.73 22.91
N THR A 305 -2.11 -22.35 22.12
CA THR A 305 -0.68 -22.47 22.44
C THR A 305 0.04 -21.26 21.87
N VAL A 306 0.93 -20.66 22.65
CA VAL A 306 1.65 -19.43 22.28
C VAL A 306 3.14 -19.60 22.55
N MET A 307 3.98 -18.74 22.00
CA MET A 307 5.39 -18.73 22.31
C MET A 307 5.61 -18.15 23.71
N SER A 308 6.37 -18.87 24.54
CA SER A 308 6.88 -18.34 25.80
C SER A 308 8.02 -17.34 25.57
N ASP A 309 8.38 -16.64 26.64
CA ASP A 309 9.58 -15.80 26.76
C ASP A 309 10.88 -16.52 26.35
N ARG A 310 10.94 -17.84 26.54
CA ARG A 310 12.08 -18.68 26.14
C ARG A 310 12.04 -19.14 24.68
N GLY A 311 11.08 -18.67 23.88
CA GLY A 311 10.95 -19.04 22.48
C GLY A 311 10.53 -20.50 22.27
N VAL A 312 9.87 -21.11 23.26
CA VAL A 312 9.27 -22.46 23.13
C VAL A 312 7.75 -22.36 23.27
N PRO A 313 6.97 -23.19 22.54
CA PRO A 313 5.52 -23.22 22.69
C PRO A 313 5.10 -23.54 24.12
N THR A 314 4.10 -22.84 24.64
CA THR A 314 3.47 -23.14 25.92
C THR A 314 2.69 -24.45 25.82
N PRO A 315 2.46 -25.14 26.95
CA PRO A 315 1.50 -26.23 27.01
C PRO A 315 0.16 -25.82 26.40
N VAL A 316 -0.45 -26.76 25.71
CA VAL A 316 -1.77 -26.56 25.10
C VAL A 316 -2.82 -26.34 26.18
N ALA A 317 -3.66 -25.32 26.00
CA ALA A 317 -4.74 -25.00 26.93
C ALA A 317 -6.09 -24.91 26.21
N TRP A 318 -7.09 -25.64 26.71
CA TRP A 318 -8.48 -25.36 26.37
C TRP A 318 -8.89 -24.04 27.03
N THR A 319 -9.40 -23.11 26.22
CA THR A 319 -9.65 -21.73 26.62
C THR A 319 -11.04 -21.31 26.21
N LYS A 320 -11.84 -20.80 27.16
CA LYS A 320 -13.06 -20.05 26.88
C LYS A 320 -12.69 -18.59 26.62
N LEU A 321 -13.07 -18.07 25.45
CA LEU A 321 -12.75 -16.72 25.02
C LEU A 321 -13.73 -15.70 25.60
N GLN A 322 -13.26 -14.48 25.81
CA GLN A 322 -14.13 -13.38 26.24
C GLN A 322 -15.24 -13.09 25.21
N ALA A 323 -16.40 -12.71 25.71
CA ALA A 323 -17.49 -12.21 24.89
C ALA A 323 -17.13 -10.81 24.36
N PRO A 324 -17.32 -10.53 23.05
CA PRO A 324 -17.09 -9.20 22.50
C PRO A 324 -17.93 -8.13 23.21
N VAL A 325 -17.29 -7.02 23.58
CA VAL A 325 -17.96 -5.86 24.20
C VAL A 325 -18.47 -4.85 23.17
N SER A 326 -17.98 -4.92 21.94
CA SER A 326 -18.42 -4.11 20.81
C SER A 326 -19.58 -4.75 20.05
N ARG A 327 -20.19 -3.99 19.14
CA ARG A 327 -21.27 -4.48 18.30
C ARG A 327 -20.76 -5.58 17.37
N MET A 328 -21.46 -6.73 17.38
CA MET A 328 -21.15 -7.89 16.53
C MET A 328 -21.81 -7.82 15.14
N SER A 329 -22.70 -6.85 14.93
CA SER A 329 -23.26 -6.52 13.62
C SER A 329 -22.57 -5.28 13.04
N PRO A 330 -22.63 -5.08 11.72
CA PRO A 330 -22.22 -3.83 11.09
C PRO A 330 -22.83 -2.58 11.75
N LEU A 331 -22.15 -1.45 11.55
CA LEU A 331 -22.79 -0.16 11.77
C LEU A 331 -23.96 0.02 10.79
N ASP A 332 -24.92 0.84 11.19
CA ASP A 332 -25.88 1.34 10.22
C ASP A 332 -25.16 2.28 9.22
N ALA A 333 -25.73 2.40 8.01
CA ALA A 333 -25.08 3.12 6.93
C ALA A 333 -24.79 4.59 7.29
N ALA A 334 -25.69 5.23 8.04
CA ALA A 334 -25.55 6.64 8.44
C ALA A 334 -24.43 6.84 9.47
N ALA A 335 -24.30 5.93 10.44
CA ALA A 335 -23.23 5.94 11.43
C ALA A 335 -21.87 5.67 10.77
N LEU A 336 -21.81 4.73 9.82
CA LEU A 336 -20.59 4.51 9.04
C LEU A 336 -20.21 5.76 8.21
N ASP A 337 -21.18 6.37 7.53
CA ASP A 337 -20.95 7.60 6.75
C ASP A 337 -20.47 8.76 7.63
N ALA A 338 -21.04 8.91 8.84
CA ALA A 338 -20.60 9.89 9.81
C ALA A 338 -19.17 9.62 10.30
N ALA A 339 -18.83 8.36 10.62
CA ALA A 339 -17.50 7.96 11.06
C ALA A 339 -16.44 8.22 9.97
N VAL A 340 -16.74 7.85 8.72
CA VAL A 340 -15.85 8.08 7.57
C VAL A 340 -15.72 9.57 7.27
N SER A 341 -16.81 10.34 7.32
CA SER A 341 -16.78 11.78 7.00
C SER A 341 -16.04 12.60 8.06
N GLY A 342 -16.09 12.18 9.33
CA GLY A 342 -15.36 12.80 10.42
C GLY A 342 -13.88 12.39 10.52
N SER A 343 -13.43 11.48 9.66
CA SER A 343 -12.07 10.93 9.72
C SER A 343 -11.00 11.91 9.23
N PRO A 344 -9.91 12.11 10.00
CA PRO A 344 -8.70 12.78 9.51
C PRO A 344 -8.06 12.07 8.31
N MET A 345 -8.16 10.74 8.22
CA MET A 345 -7.62 9.97 7.09
C MET A 345 -8.42 10.21 5.83
N ARG A 346 -9.76 10.33 5.96
CA ARG A 346 -10.58 10.74 4.83
C ARG A 346 -10.16 12.12 4.34
N ALA A 347 -9.96 13.09 5.24
CA ALA A 347 -9.49 14.42 4.85
C ALA A 347 -8.12 14.39 4.13
N LYS A 348 -7.19 13.52 4.55
CA LYS A 348 -5.86 13.39 3.95
C LYS A 348 -5.88 12.68 2.59
N TYR A 349 -6.68 11.62 2.44
CA TYR A 349 -6.58 10.71 1.29
C TYR A 349 -7.75 10.78 0.30
N ALA A 350 -8.83 11.49 0.62
CA ALA A 350 -10.07 11.40 -0.16
C ALA A 350 -9.92 11.78 -1.63
N GLU A 351 -9.29 12.93 -1.88
CA GLU A 351 -9.15 13.51 -3.21
C GLU A 351 -7.94 12.90 -3.91
N ALA A 352 -8.17 12.28 -5.07
CA ALA A 352 -7.08 11.82 -5.91
C ALA A 352 -6.39 13.04 -6.54
N ILE A 353 -5.07 13.07 -6.49
CA ILE A 353 -4.28 14.17 -7.07
C ILE A 353 -3.66 13.70 -8.37
N ASP A 354 -3.96 14.41 -9.45
CA ASP A 354 -3.34 14.19 -10.77
C ASP A 354 -2.23 15.24 -10.98
N ARG A 355 -0.99 14.88 -10.63
CA ARG A 355 0.19 15.72 -10.85
C ARG A 355 0.84 15.37 -12.18
N GLU A 356 1.67 16.28 -12.70
CA GLU A 356 2.43 16.04 -13.94
C GLU A 356 3.34 14.80 -13.79
N SER A 357 2.97 13.72 -14.47
CA SER A 357 3.57 12.39 -14.38
C SER A 357 4.48 12.09 -15.59
N ALA A 358 5.00 10.86 -15.67
CA ALA A 358 5.71 10.39 -16.84
C ALA A 358 4.88 10.50 -18.14
N TYR A 359 3.56 10.27 -18.08
CA TYR A 359 2.72 10.35 -19.27
C TYR A 359 2.69 11.77 -19.84
N GLU A 360 2.38 12.78 -19.02
CA GLU A 360 2.29 14.17 -19.50
C GLU A 360 3.66 14.67 -19.98
N LYS A 361 4.74 14.34 -19.26
CA LYS A 361 6.10 14.76 -19.63
C LYS A 361 6.56 14.15 -20.94
N LEU A 362 6.28 12.87 -21.18
CA LEU A 362 6.64 12.21 -22.43
C LEU A 362 5.79 12.70 -23.59
N ALA A 363 4.48 12.91 -23.39
CA ALA A 363 3.60 13.49 -24.40
C ALA A 363 4.09 14.89 -24.83
N ALA A 364 4.49 15.73 -23.86
CA ALA A 364 5.08 17.04 -24.14
C ALA A 364 6.42 16.93 -24.88
N LYS A 365 7.28 15.96 -24.53
CA LYS A 365 8.59 15.74 -25.19
C LYS A 365 8.43 15.32 -26.66
N VAL A 366 7.47 14.45 -26.95
CA VAL A 366 7.16 14.01 -28.33
C VAL A 366 6.52 15.15 -29.13
N GLY A 367 5.54 15.87 -28.54
CA GLY A 367 4.89 17.01 -29.19
C GLY A 367 5.84 18.18 -29.49
N ALA A 368 6.80 18.47 -28.60
CA ALA A 368 7.81 19.51 -28.81
C ALA A 368 8.80 19.19 -29.93
N LYS A 369 9.11 17.90 -30.16
CA LYS A 369 9.99 17.47 -31.27
C LYS A 369 9.27 17.38 -32.60
N ALA A 370 7.97 17.04 -32.61
CA ALA A 370 7.13 17.09 -33.80
C ALA A 370 6.86 18.54 -34.27
N GLY A 371 7.08 19.54 -33.40
CA GLY A 371 6.92 20.97 -33.68
C GLY A 371 8.21 21.74 -34.01
N GLY A 372 9.19 21.12 -34.68
CA GLY A 372 10.33 21.85 -35.27
C GLY A 372 9.91 22.82 -36.38
N PRO A 373 10.64 23.93 -36.63
CA PRO A 373 10.10 25.12 -37.29
C PRO A 373 9.88 24.93 -38.79
N GLU A 374 8.68 24.47 -39.17
CA GLU A 374 8.17 24.75 -40.51
C GLU A 374 7.54 26.14 -40.54
N GLY A 375 7.91 26.87 -41.59
CA GLY A 375 7.74 28.31 -41.73
C GLY A 375 6.32 28.79 -41.51
N ALA A 376 6.24 30.03 -41.05
CA ALA A 376 5.03 30.83 -41.11
C ALA A 376 4.35 30.71 -42.49
N PRO A 377 3.02 30.57 -42.50
CA PRO A 377 2.23 31.44 -43.34
C PRO A 377 1.43 32.38 -42.45
N SER A 378 1.44 33.65 -42.83
CA SER A 378 0.56 34.66 -42.27
C SER A 378 -0.89 34.22 -42.43
N GLY A 379 -1.64 34.19 -41.33
CA GLY A 379 -3.10 34.00 -41.32
C GLY A 379 -3.66 34.80 -40.16
N GLY A 380 -4.32 35.90 -40.47
CA GLY A 380 -4.77 36.91 -39.51
C GLY A 380 -5.83 36.43 -38.50
N PRO A 381 -6.11 37.25 -37.47
CA PRO A 381 -6.91 36.86 -36.32
C PRO A 381 -8.42 36.97 -36.59
N SER A 382 -9.13 35.85 -36.49
CA SER A 382 -10.59 35.80 -36.45
C SER A 382 -11.07 35.70 -34.99
N LYS A 383 -11.36 36.85 -34.38
CA LYS A 383 -12.23 36.93 -33.19
C LYS A 383 -13.68 37.18 -33.64
N PRO A 384 -14.69 36.49 -33.08
CA PRO A 384 -16.07 36.95 -33.18
C PRO A 384 -16.29 38.19 -32.30
N ALA A 385 -16.90 39.20 -32.89
CA ALA A 385 -17.32 40.43 -32.24
C ALA A 385 -18.61 40.22 -31.42
N ALA A 386 -18.64 40.80 -30.22
CA ALA A 386 -19.88 41.26 -29.59
C ALA A 386 -19.66 42.68 -29.04
N LYS A 387 -20.37 43.64 -29.65
CA LYS A 387 -20.59 45.02 -29.16
C LYS A 387 -21.55 44.92 -27.92
N ALA A 388 -21.71 45.86 -26.99
CA ALA A 388 -21.61 47.32 -27.05
C ALA A 388 -21.75 47.94 -25.63
N LYS A 389 -21.43 49.25 -25.57
CA LYS A 389 -21.80 50.30 -24.58
C LYS A 389 -20.95 50.32 -23.30
N GLY A 390 -20.28 51.41 -22.89
CA GLY A 390 -20.23 52.81 -23.32
C GLY A 390 -20.20 53.72 -22.09
N ALA A 391 -19.17 54.56 -21.92
CA ALA A 391 -19.23 55.90 -21.31
C ALA A 391 -17.82 56.46 -21.06
N LYS A 392 -17.68 57.76 -21.35
CA LYS A 392 -16.48 58.61 -21.24
C LYS A 392 -16.24 59.09 -19.80
N ALA A 393 -14.98 59.31 -19.43
CA ALA A 393 -14.54 60.53 -18.73
C ALA A 393 -13.00 60.68 -18.76
N LYS A 394 -12.53 61.93 -18.83
CA LYS A 394 -11.16 62.40 -19.07
C LYS A 394 -10.44 62.80 -17.77
N GLY A 395 -9.10 62.83 -17.85
CA GLY A 395 -8.20 63.68 -17.03
C GLY A 395 -7.39 62.87 -16.00
N ALA A 396 -6.14 63.16 -15.66
CA ALA A 396 -5.18 64.17 -16.06
C ALA A 396 -3.75 63.76 -15.58
N LYS A 397 -2.74 64.38 -16.20
CA LYS A 397 -1.29 64.45 -15.92
C LYS A 397 -0.79 64.24 -14.47
N ALA A 398 0.41 63.63 -14.32
CA ALA A 398 1.66 64.25 -13.80
C ALA A 398 2.69 63.16 -13.36
N LYS A 399 3.85 63.07 -14.02
CA LYS A 399 5.21 63.51 -13.58
C LYS A 399 5.88 62.67 -12.46
N ALA A 400 7.05 62.12 -12.81
CA ALA A 400 8.09 61.55 -11.95
C ALA A 400 8.73 62.62 -11.00
N PRO A 401 9.65 62.26 -10.07
CA PRO A 401 11.03 61.95 -10.47
C PRO A 401 11.77 60.90 -9.62
N ALA A 402 12.96 60.55 -10.13
CA ALA A 402 13.97 59.65 -9.60
C ALA A 402 14.82 60.23 -8.43
N ARG A 403 15.42 59.33 -7.63
CA ARG A 403 16.69 59.46 -6.88
C ARG A 403 17.24 58.02 -6.75
N ARG A 404 18.34 57.58 -7.37
CA ARG A 404 19.77 57.93 -7.32
C ARG A 404 20.44 57.70 -5.95
N GLY A 405 20.91 56.47 -5.75
CA GLY A 405 22.30 56.15 -5.43
C GLY A 405 22.72 56.00 -3.96
N ARG A 406 23.30 54.84 -3.62
CA ARG A 406 24.61 54.76 -2.94
C ARG A 406 25.25 53.37 -3.13
N LYS A 407 26.53 53.40 -3.53
CA LYS A 407 27.50 52.29 -3.61
C LYS A 407 28.15 52.08 -2.24
N GLU A 408 28.63 50.84 -2.02
CA GLU A 408 29.76 50.35 -1.18
C GLU A 408 29.32 48.99 -0.59
N GLU A 409 30.06 47.88 -0.55
CA GLU A 409 31.41 47.53 -0.96
C GLU A 409 31.46 45.98 -1.00
N LYS A 410 32.25 45.40 -1.92
CA LYS A 410 32.47 43.95 -2.04
C LYS A 410 33.70 43.54 -1.24
N SER A 411 33.54 42.51 -0.40
CA SER A 411 34.65 41.80 0.25
C SER A 411 35.30 40.78 -0.69
N VAL A 412 36.56 40.47 -0.41
CA VAL A 412 37.65 40.05 -1.31
C VAL A 412 37.70 38.53 -1.57
N ALA A 413 36.56 37.84 -1.62
CA ALA A 413 36.51 36.37 -1.75
C ALA A 413 36.04 35.83 -3.13
N GLU A 414 35.91 36.68 -4.15
CA GLU A 414 35.27 36.30 -5.43
C GLU A 414 36.14 36.63 -6.66
N LYS A 415 37.38 36.12 -6.72
CA LYS A 415 38.29 36.42 -7.86
C LYS A 415 39.07 35.25 -8.47
N VAL A 416 38.71 33.98 -8.25
CA VAL A 416 39.41 32.83 -8.90
C VAL A 416 38.51 31.80 -9.61
N LEU A 417 37.19 31.96 -9.72
CA LEU A 417 36.33 30.98 -10.41
C LEU A 417 35.47 31.55 -11.55
N GLY A 418 36.11 32.36 -12.40
CA GLY A 418 35.48 33.00 -13.55
C GLY A 418 35.81 32.34 -14.89
N SER A 419 35.18 31.21 -15.22
CA SER A 419 34.98 30.81 -16.61
C SER A 419 33.51 30.44 -16.85
N SER A 420 32.92 31.00 -17.90
CA SER A 420 31.50 30.85 -18.26
C SER A 420 31.15 29.47 -18.83
N ALA A 421 32.14 28.60 -19.05
CA ALA A 421 31.96 27.24 -19.57
C ALA A 421 31.73 26.17 -18.47
N THR A 422 32.07 26.44 -17.21
CA THR A 422 31.89 25.50 -16.08
C THR A 422 30.55 25.68 -15.35
N ARG A 423 29.84 26.79 -15.59
CA ARG A 423 28.58 27.12 -14.88
C ARG A 423 27.33 26.43 -15.45
N SER A 424 27.42 25.78 -16.61
CA SER A 424 26.37 24.89 -17.14
C SER A 424 26.59 23.42 -16.75
N VAL A 425 27.85 22.97 -16.69
CA VAL A 425 28.21 21.59 -16.31
C VAL A 425 28.00 21.32 -14.81
N LEU A 426 28.23 22.30 -13.93
CA LEU A 426 27.96 22.16 -12.50
C LEU A 426 26.47 22.23 -12.13
N ARG A 427 25.60 22.76 -13.01
CA ARG A 427 24.13 22.73 -12.81
C ARG A 427 23.48 21.48 -13.39
N SER A 428 24.06 20.84 -14.40
CA SER A 428 23.56 19.57 -14.95
C SER A 428 24.04 18.35 -14.16
N ALA A 429 25.29 18.36 -13.66
CA ALA A 429 25.87 17.25 -12.90
C ALA A 429 25.25 17.05 -11.50
N GLY A 430 24.80 18.13 -10.84
CA GLY A 430 24.12 18.04 -9.55
C GLY A 430 22.68 17.51 -9.63
N SER A 431 22.08 17.45 -10.82
CA SER A 431 20.68 17.08 -10.99
C SER A 431 20.48 15.61 -11.38
N ALA A 432 21.37 15.02 -12.17
CA ALA A 432 21.20 13.64 -12.66
C ALA A 432 21.66 12.58 -11.64
N ALA A 433 22.77 12.81 -10.93
CA ALA A 433 23.31 11.84 -9.97
C ALA A 433 22.57 11.79 -8.62
N GLY A 434 21.82 12.85 -8.26
CA GLY A 434 21.03 12.92 -7.02
C GLY A 434 19.57 12.44 -7.17
N ARG A 435 19.16 12.02 -8.37
CA ARG A 435 17.77 11.60 -8.69
C ARG A 435 17.55 10.09 -8.68
N ALA A 436 18.61 9.27 -8.63
CA ALA A 436 18.44 7.83 -8.50
C ALA A 436 17.77 7.51 -7.16
N ILE A 437 16.57 6.92 -7.23
CA ILE A 437 15.80 6.55 -6.05
C ILE A 437 16.48 5.32 -5.43
N MET A 438 16.95 5.45 -4.18
CA MET A 438 17.42 4.30 -3.42
C MET A 438 16.22 3.38 -3.14
N ARG A 439 16.28 2.17 -3.70
CA ARG A 439 15.30 1.10 -3.50
C ARG A 439 15.81 0.12 -2.45
N SER A 440 14.90 -0.46 -1.67
CA SER A 440 15.25 -1.45 -0.65
C SER A 440 15.55 -2.83 -1.27
N VAL A 441 15.85 -3.79 -0.39
CA VAL A 441 15.98 -5.22 -0.72
C VAL A 441 14.72 -5.78 -1.41
N PHE A 442 13.56 -5.16 -1.19
CA PHE A 442 12.30 -5.51 -1.85
C PHE A 442 12.04 -4.73 -3.15
N GLY A 443 12.97 -3.85 -3.55
CA GLY A 443 12.83 -3.01 -4.74
C GLY A 443 11.88 -1.82 -4.58
N THR A 444 11.24 -1.65 -3.42
CA THR A 444 10.38 -0.50 -3.11
C THR A 444 11.19 0.75 -2.85
N ALA A 445 10.67 1.92 -3.23
CA ALA A 445 11.32 3.21 -3.01
C ALA A 445 10.98 3.79 -1.63
N ARG A 446 11.93 4.49 -0.99
CA ARG A 446 11.63 5.24 0.22
C ARG A 446 10.76 6.46 -0.11
N ARG A 447 9.66 6.64 0.60
CA ARG A 447 8.78 7.82 0.51
C ARG A 447 9.58 9.10 0.75
N ARG A 448 9.35 10.15 -0.05
CA ARG A 448 10.06 11.44 0.00
C ARG A 448 9.20 12.54 0.59
#